data_AF-R5GVU5-F1
#
_entry.id   AF-R5GVU5-F1
#
_cell.length_a   1.000
_cell.length_b   1.000
_cell.length_c   1.000
_cell.angle_alpha   90.00
_cell.angle_beta   90.00
_cell.angle_gamma   90.00
#
_symmetry.space_group_name_H-M   'P 1'
#
loop_
_entity.id
_entity.type
_entity.pdbx_description
1 polymer ?
#
loop_
_entity_poly.entity_id
_entity_poly.type
_entity_poly.pdbx_seq_one_letter_code
_entity_poly.pdbx_strand_id
1 'polypeptide(L)'
;MGIYPAVDPLESTSRILTPDIVGKEHYEVARAVQSILQRYNELQDIIAILGMDELSDEDKLTVSRARKIQRFLSQPFSVAEAFTGMEGKYVPLKETIRGFKEIIEGKHDDLPESAFLFAGTIDEVIEKAKKV
;
A
#
# COMPACT_ATOMS: atom_id res chain seq x y z
N MET A 1 1.63 12.03 -8.34
CA MET A 1 1.06 10.71 -8.01
C MET A 1 -0.45 10.87 -7.96
N GLY A 2 -1.21 10.11 -8.76
CA GLY A 2 -2.69 10.12 -8.77
C GLY A 2 -3.30 9.20 -7.71
N ILE A 3 -2.77 9.25 -6.48
CA ILE A 3 -3.20 8.43 -5.34
C ILE A 3 -4.17 9.29 -4.53
N TYR A 4 -5.41 8.84 -4.40
CA TYR A 4 -6.42 9.50 -3.57
C TYR A 4 -6.99 8.52 -2.54
N PRO A 5 -7.10 8.94 -1.26
CA PRO A 5 -6.81 10.27 -0.74
C PRO A 5 -5.30 10.58 -0.65
N ALA A 6 -4.94 11.86 -0.77
CA ALA A 6 -3.55 12.32 -0.69
C ALA A 6 -3.06 12.45 0.77
N VAL A 7 -3.22 11.38 1.55
CA VAL A 7 -2.73 11.28 2.93
C VAL A 7 -1.27 10.85 2.91
N ASP A 8 -0.42 11.57 3.63
CA ASP A 8 0.97 11.17 3.81
C ASP A 8 1.07 10.07 4.88
N PRO A 9 1.48 8.83 4.53
CA PRO A 9 1.51 7.70 5.47
C PRO A 9 2.66 7.74 6.48
N LEU A 10 3.69 8.57 6.25
CA LEU A 10 4.85 8.71 7.15
C LEU A 10 4.66 9.88 8.12
N GLU A 11 4.06 10.98 7.66
CA GLU A 11 3.79 12.16 8.49
C GLU A 11 2.49 12.04 9.32
N SER A 12 1.55 11.19 8.89
CA SER A 12 0.30 10.97 9.63
C SER A 12 0.53 10.10 10.87
N THR A 13 0.11 10.59 12.04
CA THR A 13 0.28 9.88 13.32
C THR A 13 -1.03 9.81 14.11
N SER A 14 -1.10 8.84 15.02
CA SER A 14 -2.25 8.66 15.90
C SER A 14 -1.83 8.15 17.27
N ARG A 15 -2.37 8.74 18.34
CA ARG A 15 -2.10 8.33 19.73
C ARG A 15 -2.69 6.95 20.06
N ILE A 16 -3.71 6.52 19.31
CA ILE A 16 -4.35 5.22 19.54
C ILE A 16 -3.64 4.06 18.84
N LEU A 17 -2.58 4.33 18.05
CA LEU A 17 -1.80 3.28 17.40
C LEU A 17 -0.83 2.62 18.41
N THR A 18 -1.42 1.92 19.38
CA THR A 18 -0.72 1.14 20.40
C THR A 18 -1.30 -0.28 20.47
N PRO A 19 -0.49 -1.31 20.76
CA PRO A 19 -0.97 -2.70 20.80
C PRO A 19 -2.15 -2.91 21.76
N ASP A 20 -2.19 -2.16 22.86
CA ASP A 20 -3.23 -2.28 23.89
C ASP A 20 -4.61 -1.77 23.42
N ILE A 21 -4.64 -0.87 22.44
CA ILE A 21 -5.88 -0.27 21.92
C ILE A 21 -6.32 -0.95 20.63
N VAL A 22 -5.41 -1.09 19.66
CA VAL A 22 -5.75 -1.61 18.33
C VAL A 22 -5.54 -3.12 18.17
N GLY A 23 -4.93 -3.76 19.17
CA GLY A 23 -4.48 -5.14 19.11
C GLY A 23 -3.11 -5.27 18.45
N LYS A 24 -2.43 -6.37 18.77
CA LYS A 24 -1.06 -6.65 18.34
C LYS A 24 -0.93 -6.73 16.82
N GLU A 25 -1.82 -7.44 16.15
CA GLU A 25 -1.74 -7.66 14.70
C GLU A 25 -1.87 -6.34 13.91
N HIS A 26 -2.86 -5.50 14.23
CA HIS A 26 -3.00 -4.20 13.59
C HIS A 26 -1.76 -3.33 13.80
N TYR A 27 -1.25 -3.27 15.03
CA TYR A 27 -0.05 -2.51 15.35
C TYR A 27 1.17 -2.98 14.54
N GLU A 28 1.43 -4.28 14.50
CA GLU A 28 2.57 -4.85 13.79
C GLU A 28 2.48 -4.60 12.28
N VAL A 29 1.31 -4.79 11.69
CA VAL A 29 1.07 -4.52 10.25
C VAL A 29 1.30 -3.04 9.94
N ALA A 30 0.75 -2.13 10.74
CA ALA A 30 0.94 -0.69 10.55
C ALA A 30 2.43 -0.27 10.66
N ARG A 31 3.16 -0.81 11.64
CA ARG A 31 4.60 -0.53 11.80
C ARG A 31 5.43 -1.11 10.66
N ALA A 32 5.10 -2.30 10.18
CA ALA A 32 5.77 -2.90 9.03
C ALA A 32 5.54 -2.09 7.75
N VAL A 33 4.30 -1.62 7.50
CA VAL A 33 4.00 -0.71 6.38
C VAL A 33 4.85 0.56 6.46
N GLN A 34 4.90 1.21 7.63
CA GLN A 34 5.72 2.41 7.84
C GLN A 34 7.20 2.14 7.58
N SER A 35 7.74 1.02 8.07
CA SER A 35 9.14 0.65 7.87
C SER A 35 9.49 0.43 6.39
N ILE A 36 8.62 -0.22 5.63
CA ILE A 36 8.83 -0.45 4.18
C ILE A 36 8.79 0.87 3.41
N LEU A 37 7.83 1.75 3.73
CA LEU A 37 7.71 3.05 3.10
C LEU A 37 8.90 3.97 3.43
N GLN A 38 9.38 3.92 4.67
CA GLN A 38 10.58 4.65 5.09
C GLN A 38 11.81 4.17 4.34
N ARG A 39 12.02 2.85 4.25
CA ARG A 39 13.13 2.27 3.50
C ARG A 39 13.05 2.64 2.01
N TYR A 40 11.85 2.62 1.44
CA TYR A 40 11.66 3.08 0.06
C TYR A 40 12.05 4.54 -0.13
N ASN A 41 11.68 5.43 0.81
CA ASN A 41 12.05 6.84 0.76
C ASN A 41 13.58 7.03 0.78
N GLU A 42 14.30 6.30 1.63
CA GLU A 42 15.78 6.30 1.66
C GLU A 42 16.40 5.85 0.33
N LEU A 43 15.77 4.88 -0.34
CA LEU A 43 16.23 4.37 -1.63
C LEU A 43 15.89 5.29 -2.81
N GLN A 44 14.95 6.24 -2.67
CA GLN A 44 14.52 7.10 -3.79
C GLN A 44 15.66 7.97 -4.33
N ASP A 45 16.50 8.53 -3.47
CA ASP A 45 17.64 9.35 -3.89
C ASP A 45 18.68 8.52 -4.66
N ILE A 46 18.93 7.30 -4.17
CA ILE A 46 19.81 6.34 -4.85
C ILE A 46 19.26 5.99 -6.23
N ILE A 47 17.97 5.65 -6.31
CA ILE A 47 17.28 5.33 -7.58
C ILE A 47 17.33 6.51 -8.55
N ALA A 48 17.17 7.75 -8.05
CA ALA A 48 17.18 8.94 -8.88
C ALA A 48 18.56 9.27 -9.48
N ILE A 49 19.64 8.92 -8.76
CA ILE A 49 21.03 9.20 -9.18
C ILE A 49 21.61 8.05 -10.00
N LEU A 50 21.47 6.82 -9.50
CA LEU A 50 22.16 5.62 -10.02
C LEU A 50 21.24 4.72 -10.87
N GLY A 51 19.93 4.82 -10.69
CA GLY A 51 18.95 3.93 -11.34
C GLY A 51 18.59 2.72 -10.49
N MET A 52 17.53 2.01 -10.90
CA MET A 52 16.96 0.87 -10.18
C MET A 52 17.88 -0.37 -10.23
N ASP A 53 18.69 -0.49 -11.28
CA ASP A 53 19.51 -1.68 -11.54
C ASP A 53 20.65 -1.86 -10.53
N GLU A 54 21.10 -0.76 -9.93
CA GLU A 54 22.19 -0.70 -8.95
C GLU A 54 21.77 -1.12 -7.53
N LEU A 55 20.47 -1.34 -7.31
CA LEU A 55 19.97 -1.86 -6.03
C LEU A 55 20.21 -3.37 -5.90
N SER A 56 20.42 -3.80 -4.65
CA SER A 56 20.39 -5.23 -4.29
C SER A 56 19.02 -5.85 -4.61
N ASP A 57 18.97 -7.17 -4.83
CA ASP A 57 17.69 -7.85 -5.10
C ASP A 57 16.67 -7.67 -3.94
N GLU A 58 17.17 -7.58 -2.71
CA GLU A 58 16.36 -7.30 -1.52
C GLU A 58 15.80 -5.86 -1.51
N ASP A 59 16.61 -4.87 -1.88
CA ASP A 59 16.16 -3.49 -2.01
C ASP A 59 15.18 -3.34 -3.18
N LYS A 60 15.41 -4.03 -4.30
CA LYS A 60 14.46 -4.10 -5.43
C LYS A 60 13.10 -4.65 -4.99
N LEU A 61 13.11 -5.73 -4.20
CA LEU A 61 11.91 -6.30 -3.63
C LEU A 61 11.21 -5.31 -2.69
N THR A 62 11.96 -4.62 -1.83
CA THR A 62 11.43 -3.62 -0.91
C THR A 62 10.76 -2.46 -1.65
N VAL A 63 11.39 -1.95 -2.71
CA VAL A 63 10.84 -0.91 -3.57
C VAL A 63 9.55 -1.39 -4.26
N SER A 64 9.55 -2.62 -4.79
CA SER A 64 8.36 -3.21 -5.41
C SER A 64 7.18 -3.28 -4.44
N ARG A 65 7.40 -3.81 -3.23
CA ARG A 65 6.37 -3.87 -2.18
C ARG A 65 5.92 -2.48 -1.73
N ALA A 66 6.83 -1.54 -1.54
CA ALA A 66 6.51 -0.17 -1.17
C ALA A 66 5.61 0.52 -2.21
N ARG A 67 5.92 0.34 -3.51
CA ARG A 67 5.10 0.86 -4.61
C ARG A 67 3.70 0.26 -4.66
N LYS A 68 3.55 -1.02 -4.30
CA LYS A 68 2.24 -1.68 -4.15
C LYS A 68 1.47 -1.14 -2.95
N ILE A 69 2.13 -1.00 -1.80
CA ILE A 69 1.55 -0.39 -0.59
C ILE A 69 1.05 1.03 -0.88
N GLN A 70 1.86 1.89 -1.50
CA GLN A 70 1.47 3.26 -1.84
C GLN A 70 0.22 3.30 -2.71
N ARG A 71 0.11 2.40 -3.69
CA ARG A 71 -1.08 2.30 -4.54
C ARG A 71 -2.27 1.74 -3.79
N PHE A 72 -2.08 0.74 -2.93
CA PHE A 72 -3.14 0.13 -2.15
C PHE A 72 -3.70 1.06 -1.06
N LEU A 73 -2.98 2.12 -0.69
CA LEU A 73 -3.51 3.22 0.13
C LEU A 73 -4.53 4.09 -0.62
N SER A 74 -4.62 3.99 -1.95
CA SER A 74 -5.68 4.67 -2.71
C SER A 74 -7.00 3.91 -2.64
N GLN A 75 -8.10 4.65 -2.62
CA GLN A 75 -9.44 4.09 -2.53
C GLN A 75 -10.44 4.96 -3.29
N PRO A 76 -11.32 4.38 -4.13
CA PRO A 76 -12.39 5.15 -4.76
C PRO A 76 -13.43 5.57 -3.71
N PHE A 77 -13.80 6.85 -3.73
CA PHE A 77 -14.74 7.43 -2.79
C PHE A 77 -16.14 7.50 -3.38
N SER A 78 -17.17 7.10 -2.62
CA SER A 78 -18.57 7.16 -3.07
C SER A 78 -19.00 8.58 -3.43
N VAL A 79 -18.46 9.60 -2.73
CA VAL A 79 -18.73 11.01 -3.04
C VAL A 79 -18.06 11.49 -4.34
N ALA A 80 -17.04 10.78 -4.82
CA ALA A 80 -16.32 11.09 -6.05
C ALA A 80 -16.86 10.30 -7.26
N GLU A 81 -17.78 9.37 -7.05
CA GLU A 81 -18.33 8.48 -8.10
C GLU A 81 -18.96 9.26 -9.25
N ALA A 82 -19.70 10.33 -8.93
CA ALA A 82 -20.34 11.20 -9.93
C ALA A 82 -19.35 11.89 -10.89
N PHE A 83 -18.07 12.02 -10.51
CA PHE A 83 -17.04 12.69 -11.30
C PHE A 83 -16.06 11.70 -11.93
N THR A 84 -15.83 10.55 -11.30
CA THR A 84 -14.80 9.57 -11.70
C THR A 84 -15.39 8.37 -12.45
N GLY A 85 -16.69 8.10 -12.29
CA GLY A 85 -17.33 6.88 -12.79
C GLY A 85 -16.90 5.60 -12.07
N MET A 86 -16.06 5.70 -11.03
CA MET A 86 -15.62 4.57 -10.21
C MET A 86 -16.54 4.44 -8.99
N GLU A 87 -17.16 3.27 -8.83
CA GLU A 87 -17.99 2.97 -7.67
C GLU A 87 -17.17 3.08 -6.38
N GLY A 88 -17.67 3.86 -5.43
CA GLY A 88 -17.01 4.04 -4.14
C GLY A 88 -16.97 2.74 -3.33
N LYS A 89 -15.85 2.51 -2.63
CA LYS A 89 -15.67 1.30 -1.83
C LYS A 89 -15.64 1.62 -0.35
N TYR A 90 -16.25 0.77 0.47
CA TYR A 90 -16.08 0.76 1.92
C TYR A 90 -15.28 -0.48 2.29
N VAL A 91 -14.13 -0.29 2.95
CA VAL A 91 -13.21 -1.38 3.31
C VAL A 91 -13.28 -1.60 4.82
N PRO A 92 -13.74 -2.79 5.29
CA PRO A 92 -13.74 -3.10 6.72
C PRO A 92 -12.31 -3.15 7.29
N LEU A 93 -12.14 -2.77 8.55
CA LEU A 93 -10.82 -2.77 9.22
C LEU A 93 -10.08 -4.11 9.10
N LYS A 94 -10.79 -5.22 9.26
CA LYS A 94 -10.21 -6.57 9.15
C LYS A 94 -9.64 -6.84 7.76
N GLU A 95 -10.31 -6.34 6.73
CA GLU A 95 -9.88 -6.45 5.33
C GLU A 95 -8.67 -5.59 5.04
N THR A 96 -8.61 -4.38 5.61
CA THR A 96 -7.43 -3.51 5.53
C THR A 96 -6.21 -4.18 6.13
N ILE A 97 -6.33 -4.69 7.37
CA ILE A 97 -5.21 -5.36 8.07
C ILE A 97 -4.76 -6.59 7.28
N ARG A 98 -5.70 -7.42 6.84
CA ARG A 98 -5.41 -8.60 6.00
C ARG A 98 -4.67 -8.22 4.72
N GLY A 99 -5.20 -7.27 3.96
CA GLY A 99 -4.61 -6.88 2.67
C GLY A 99 -3.19 -6.36 2.80
N PHE A 100 -2.93 -5.44 3.75
CA PHE A 100 -1.57 -4.95 3.98
C PHE A 100 -0.63 -6.05 4.48
N LYS A 101 -1.09 -6.93 5.38
CA LYS A 101 -0.30 -8.06 5.86
C LYS A 101 0.12 -8.99 4.73
N GLU A 102 -0.79 -9.34 3.82
CA GLU A 102 -0.47 -10.22 2.70
C GLU A 102 0.53 -9.60 1.72
N ILE A 103 0.49 -8.27 1.52
CA ILE A 103 1.50 -7.55 0.73
C ILE A 103 2.87 -7.59 1.43
N ILE A 104 2.92 -7.36 2.73
CA ILE A 104 4.17 -7.39 3.52
C ILE A 104 4.78 -8.79 3.52
N GLU A 105 3.95 -9.84 3.63
CA GLU A 105 4.35 -11.24 3.60
C GLU A 105 4.76 -11.74 2.20
N GLY A 106 4.59 -10.91 1.15
CA GLY A 106 5.00 -11.22 -0.22
C GLY A 106 4.04 -12.13 -1.00
N LYS A 107 2.84 -12.38 -0.50
CA LYS A 107 1.86 -13.25 -1.17
C LYS A 107 1.40 -12.73 -2.53
N HIS A 108 1.60 -11.43 -2.77
CA HIS A 108 1.16 -10.73 -3.98
C HIS A 108 2.34 -10.10 -4.73
N ASP A 109 3.56 -10.62 -4.56
CA ASP A 109 4.77 -10.10 -5.20
C ASP A 109 4.74 -10.25 -6.73
N ASP A 110 4.02 -11.26 -7.25
CA ASP A 110 3.86 -11.49 -8.70
C ASP A 110 2.79 -10.60 -9.35
N LEU A 111 1.94 -9.92 -8.54
CA LEU A 111 0.87 -9.08 -9.09
C LEU A 111 1.42 -7.73 -9.58
N PRO A 112 0.91 -7.20 -10.71
CA PRO A 112 1.34 -5.91 -11.23
C PRO A 112 0.95 -4.76 -10.29
N GLU A 113 1.81 -3.75 -10.16
CA GLU A 113 1.56 -2.58 -9.30
C GLU A 113 0.24 -1.86 -9.65
N SER A 114 -0.14 -1.85 -10.94
CA SER A 114 -1.38 -1.21 -11.42
C SER A 114 -2.65 -1.81 -10.83
N ALA A 115 -2.65 -3.10 -10.46
CA ALA A 115 -3.81 -3.77 -9.88
C ALA A 115 -4.17 -3.23 -8.48
N PHE A 116 -3.19 -2.67 -7.76
CA PHE A 116 -3.36 -2.11 -6.42
C PHE A 116 -3.97 -0.70 -6.43
N LEU A 117 -4.01 -0.03 -7.58
CA LEU A 117 -4.54 1.33 -7.68
C LEU A 117 -6.08 1.33 -7.67
N PHE A 118 -6.67 2.16 -6.81
CA PHE A 118 -8.12 2.30 -6.57
C PHE A 118 -8.81 0.95 -6.32
N ALA A 119 -8.17 0.03 -5.61
CA ALA A 119 -8.78 -1.21 -5.16
C ALA A 119 -9.36 -1.03 -3.74
N GLY A 120 -10.45 -1.72 -3.44
CA GLY A 120 -11.01 -1.75 -2.08
C GLY A 120 -10.31 -2.79 -1.21
N THR A 121 -10.58 -4.07 -1.48
CA THR A 121 -9.98 -5.20 -0.75
C THR A 121 -8.85 -5.85 -1.55
N ILE A 122 -8.08 -6.72 -0.90
CA ILE A 122 -7.03 -7.49 -1.57
C ILE A 122 -7.60 -8.45 -2.62
N ASP A 123 -8.80 -8.98 -2.39
CA ASP A 123 -9.49 -9.84 -3.36
C ASP A 123 -9.78 -9.06 -4.66
N GLU A 124 -10.16 -7.78 -4.57
CA GLU A 124 -10.35 -6.93 -5.75
C GLU A 124 -9.04 -6.69 -6.51
N VAL A 125 -7.89 -6.63 -5.82
CA VAL A 125 -6.57 -6.55 -6.47
C VAL A 125 -6.31 -7.80 -7.29
N ILE A 126 -6.55 -8.99 -6.72
CA ILE A 126 -6.38 -10.26 -7.42
C ILE A 126 -7.29 -10.33 -8.65
N GLU A 127 -8.55 -9.92 -8.52
CA GLU A 127 -9.50 -9.90 -9.63
C GLU A 127 -9.13 -8.88 -10.72
N LYS A 128 -8.58 -7.72 -10.33
CA LYS A 128 -8.04 -6.74 -11.28
C LYS A 128 -6.81 -7.29 -12.01
N ALA A 129 -5.90 -7.94 -11.30
CA ALA A 129 -4.67 -8.49 -11.88
C ALA A 129 -4.94 -9.54 -12.98
N LYS A 130 -6.04 -10.30 -12.88
CA LYS A 130 -6.47 -11.25 -13.92
C LYS A 130 -6.91 -10.59 -15.23
N LYS A 131 -7.26 -9.31 -15.20
CA LYS A 131 -7.76 -8.53 -16.35
C LYS A 131 -6.67 -7.69 -17.01
N VAL A 132 -5.46 -7.69 -16.44
CA VAL A 132 -4.29 -6.95 -16.93
C VAL A 132 -3.43 -7.85 -17.80
#